data_AF-A0A9D2RN83-F1
#
_entry.id   AF-A0A9D2RN83-F1
#
_cell.length_a   1.000
_cell.length_b   1.000
_cell.length_c   1.000
_cell.angle_alpha   90.00
_cell.angle_beta   90.00
_cell.angle_gamma   90.00
#
_symmetry.space_group_name_H-M   'P 1'
#
loop_
_entity.id
_entity.type
_entity.pdbx_description
1 polymer ?
#
loop_
_entity_poly.entity_id
_entity_poly.type
_entity_poly.pdbx_seq_one_letter_code
_entity_poly.pdbx_strand_id
1 'polypeptide(L)'
;MKDEEKRERICRELSGKESLEFGKLQERTGIPDYTLRYLLGEMTREGRVERCGYQSGKKLYRLAKPENHRVCETERTGGIGPKELEKVKRWAKPGQTVRIWNPSGTLDDETGKIEKTKIKAVYPHLVVFENGQSATWAQIAMYCRNKRGFIS
;
A
#
# COMPACT_ATOMS: atom_id res chain seq x y z
N MET A 1 4.56 25.09 8.90
CA MET A 1 4.32 24.63 7.50
C MET A 1 3.33 23.48 7.55
N LYS A 2 2.15 23.69 6.94
CA LYS A 2 1.10 22.66 6.89
C LYS A 2 1.54 21.54 5.95
N ASP A 3 0.99 20.34 6.12
CA ASP A 3 1.41 19.18 5.34
C ASP A 3 1.07 19.32 3.85
N GLU A 4 0.02 20.08 3.49
CA GLU A 4 -0.30 20.36 2.08
C GLU A 4 0.78 21.22 1.39
N GLU A 5 1.32 22.24 2.08
CA GLU A 5 2.42 23.07 1.55
C GLU A 5 3.70 22.24 1.31
N LYS A 6 3.96 21.26 2.19
CA LYS A 6 5.07 20.31 2.02
C LYS A 6 4.86 19.41 0.81
N ARG A 7 3.64 18.92 0.60
CA ARG A 7 3.26 18.08 -0.55
C ARG A 7 3.41 18.83 -1.86
N GLU A 8 2.95 20.08 -1.93
CA GLU A 8 3.14 20.93 -3.12
C GLU A 8 4.61 21.18 -3.44
N ARG A 9 5.42 21.41 -2.41
CA ARG A 9 6.87 21.60 -2.58
C ARG A 9 7.56 20.33 -3.11
N ILE A 10 7.16 19.16 -2.63
CA ILE A 10 7.62 17.87 -3.17
C ILE A 10 7.21 17.72 -4.64
N CYS A 11 5.95 18.02 -4.99
CA CYS A 11 5.49 17.96 -6.37
C CYS A 11 6.28 18.92 -7.28
N ARG A 12 6.57 20.14 -6.83
CA ARG A 12 7.34 21.14 -7.60
C ARG A 12 8.76 20.70 -7.89
N GLU A 13 9.43 20.07 -6.93
CA GLU A 13 10.79 19.51 -7.15
C GLU A 13 10.79 18.30 -8.09
N LEU A 14 9.69 17.55 -8.13
CA LEU A 14 9.53 16.40 -9.01
C LEU A 14 9.00 16.78 -10.41
N SER A 15 8.35 17.94 -10.58
CA SER A 15 7.73 18.38 -11.84
C SER A 15 8.68 18.80 -12.95
N GLY A 16 10.00 18.78 -12.69
CA GLY A 16 11.03 19.11 -13.68
C GLY A 16 12.00 17.97 -14.00
N LYS A 17 11.78 16.74 -13.50
CA LYS A 17 12.76 15.66 -13.57
C LYS A 17 12.11 14.30 -13.81
N GLU A 18 12.80 13.44 -14.58
CA GLU A 18 12.35 12.05 -14.80
C GLU A 18 12.29 11.23 -13.50
N SER A 19 13.25 11.44 -12.60
CA SER A 19 13.24 10.87 -11.25
C SER A 19 14.20 11.62 -10.32
N LEU A 20 13.94 11.56 -9.01
CA LEU A 20 14.80 12.16 -7.99
C LEU A 20 15.04 11.19 -6.83
N GLU A 21 16.29 11.14 -6.37
CA GLU A 21 16.69 10.40 -5.17
C GLU A 21 16.09 11.02 -3.90
N PHE A 22 15.73 10.17 -2.93
CA PHE A 22 15.21 10.62 -1.62
C PHE A 22 16.10 11.67 -0.94
N GLY A 23 17.42 11.46 -0.89
CA GLY A 23 18.35 12.39 -0.24
C GLY A 23 18.37 13.77 -0.91
N LYS A 24 18.37 13.80 -2.25
CA LYS A 24 18.27 15.05 -3.02
C LYS A 24 16.93 15.74 -2.81
N LEU A 25 15.84 14.97 -2.70
CA LEU A 25 14.52 15.51 -2.40
C LEU A 25 14.49 16.14 -1.01
N GLN A 26 15.13 15.50 -0.03
CA GLN A 26 15.26 16.00 1.34
C GLN A 26 16.03 17.31 1.39
N GLU A 27 17.21 17.37 0.75
CA GLU A 27 18.05 18.57 0.67
C GLU A 27 17.31 19.75 0.03
N ARG A 28 16.58 19.50 -1.06
CA ARG A 28 15.88 20.55 -1.84
C ARG A 28 14.61 21.06 -1.17
N THR A 29 13.87 20.16 -0.53
CA THR A 29 12.61 20.53 0.13
C THR A 29 12.84 21.04 1.55
N GLY A 30 13.98 20.71 2.18
CA GLY A 30 14.28 21.01 3.58
C GLY A 30 13.37 20.25 4.56
N ILE A 31 12.67 19.21 4.10
CA ILE A 31 11.74 18.44 4.94
C ILE A 31 12.54 17.40 5.73
N PRO A 32 12.33 17.25 7.05
CA PRO A 32 12.97 16.21 7.84
C PRO A 32 12.70 14.80 7.30
N ASP A 33 13.69 13.89 7.39
CA ASP A 33 13.64 12.53 6.84
C ASP A 33 12.31 11.82 7.17
N TYR A 34 11.95 11.74 8.46
CA TYR A 34 10.75 11.04 8.91
C TYR A 34 9.47 11.58 8.25
N THR A 35 9.33 12.91 8.24
CA THR A 35 8.20 13.61 7.63
C THR A 35 8.16 13.40 6.12
N LEU A 36 9.32 13.41 5.46
CA LEU A 36 9.41 13.18 4.02
C LEU A 36 9.04 11.73 3.66
N ARG A 37 9.48 10.74 4.44
CA ARG A 37 9.07 9.33 4.26
C ARG A 37 7.57 9.17 4.44
N TYR A 38 7.00 9.81 5.46
CA TYR A 38 5.56 9.77 5.71
C TYR A 38 4.79 10.37 4.54
N LEU A 39 5.11 11.61 4.14
CA LEU A 39 4.45 12.32 3.05
C LEU A 39 4.60 11.60 1.71
N LEU A 40 5.80 11.13 1.35
CA LEU A 40 5.98 10.32 0.14
C LEU A 40 5.16 9.03 0.21
N GLY A 41 5.02 8.42 1.39
CA GLY A 41 4.19 7.24 1.60
C GLY A 41 2.70 7.50 1.43
N GLU A 42 2.20 8.66 1.88
CA GLU A 42 0.83 9.14 1.63
C GLU A 42 0.63 9.50 0.15
N MET A 43 1.51 10.30 -0.43
CA MET A 43 1.43 10.72 -1.84
C MET A 43 1.58 9.55 -2.83
N THR A 44 2.37 8.53 -2.49
CA THR A 44 2.45 7.29 -3.27
C THR A 44 1.18 6.45 -3.10
N ARG A 45 0.54 6.52 -1.93
CA ARG A 45 -0.78 5.90 -1.74
C ARG A 45 -1.81 6.62 -2.59
N GLU A 46 -1.90 7.94 -2.51
CA GLU A 46 -2.81 8.76 -3.32
C GLU A 46 -2.54 8.61 -4.81
N GLY A 47 -1.35 8.16 -5.21
CA GLY A 47 -1.01 8.00 -6.62
C GLY A 47 -0.50 9.29 -7.25
N ARG A 48 -0.19 10.33 -6.44
CA ARG A 48 0.44 11.57 -6.90
C ARG A 48 1.93 11.38 -7.24
N VAL A 49 2.60 10.44 -6.58
CA VAL A 49 4.04 10.14 -6.73
C VAL A 49 4.24 8.64 -6.94
N GLU A 50 5.18 8.26 -7.80
CA GLU A 50 5.57 6.88 -8.05
C GLU A 50 6.99 6.60 -7.56
N ARG A 51 7.18 5.45 -6.91
CA ARG A 51 8.52 4.95 -6.58
C ARG A 51 9.08 4.18 -7.77
N CYS A 52 10.11 4.71 -8.42
CA CYS A 52 10.73 4.15 -9.62
C CYS A 52 11.71 2.99 -9.37
N GLY A 53 11.79 2.51 -8.13
CA GLY A 53 12.75 1.49 -7.72
C GLY A 53 13.98 2.09 -7.04
N TYR A 54 15.13 1.44 -7.26
CA TYR A 54 16.40 1.80 -6.64
C TYR A 54 17.46 2.02 -7.71
N GLN A 55 18.24 3.10 -7.58
CA GLN A 55 19.46 3.31 -8.36
C GLN A 55 20.61 3.48 -7.37
N SER A 56 21.64 2.66 -7.51
CA SER A 56 22.81 2.65 -6.61
C SER A 56 22.43 2.56 -5.12
N GLY A 57 21.45 1.71 -4.79
CA GLY A 57 20.96 1.51 -3.42
C GLY A 57 20.05 2.63 -2.88
N LYS A 58 19.78 3.68 -3.66
CA LYS A 58 18.95 4.82 -3.25
C LYS A 58 17.57 4.78 -3.89
N LYS A 59 16.54 5.12 -3.12
CA LYS A 59 15.14 5.15 -3.57
C LYS A 59 14.91 6.33 -4.50
N LEU A 60 14.33 6.06 -5.67
CA LEU A 60 13.95 7.06 -6.66
C LEU A 60 12.44 7.30 -6.64
N TYR A 61 12.05 8.58 -6.74
CA TYR A 61 10.67 9.03 -6.81
C TYR A 61 10.46 9.90 -8.05
N ARG A 62 9.27 9.82 -8.66
CA ARG A 62 8.83 10.68 -9.76
C ARG A 62 7.37 11.08 -9.55
N LEU A 63 6.89 12.12 -10.22
CA LEU A 63 5.45 12.35 -10.31
C LEU A 63 4.78 11.22 -11.08
N ALA A 64 3.66 10.74 -10.56
CA ALA A 64 2.88 9.74 -11.26
C ALA A 64 2.30 10.34 -12.54
N LYS A 65 2.28 9.55 -13.62
CA LYS A 65 1.57 9.96 -14.83
C LYS A 65 0.06 9.90 -14.54
N PRO A 66 -0.74 10.89 -14.97
CA PRO A 66 -2.18 10.94 -14.68
C PRO A 66 -2.94 9.69 -15.17
N GLU A 67 -2.44 9.01 -16.19
CA GLU A 67 -2.96 7.74 -16.70
C GLU A 67 -2.88 6.59 -15.66
N ASN A 68 -1.82 6.54 -14.85
CA ASN A 68 -1.62 5.49 -13.85
C ASN A 68 -2.47 5.71 -12.58
N HIS A 69 -2.83 6.96 -12.28
CA HIS A 69 -3.62 7.34 -11.11
C HIS A 69 -5.08 6.87 -11.21
N ARG A 70 -5.71 7.10 -12.38
CA ARG A 70 -7.10 6.66 -12.62
C ARG A 70 -7.25 5.15 -12.52
N VAL A 71 -6.26 4.39 -13.00
CA VAL A 71 -6.24 2.92 -12.92
C VAL A 71 -6.09 2.45 -11.47
N CYS A 72 -5.21 3.07 -10.67
CA CYS A 72 -5.01 2.69 -9.27
C CYS A 72 -6.21 3.01 -8.36
N GLU A 73 -6.94 4.10 -8.62
CA GLU A 73 -8.16 4.42 -7.86
C GLU A 73 -9.30 3.48 -8.22
N THR A 74 -9.55 3.22 -9.51
CA THR A 74 -10.59 2.27 -9.94
C THR A 74 -10.31 0.83 -9.49
N GLU A 75 -9.05 0.39 -9.47
CA GLU A 75 -8.67 -0.91 -8.89
C GLU A 75 -8.86 -0.98 -7.37
N ARG A 76 -8.82 0.16 -6.66
CA ARG A 76 -9.02 0.21 -5.21
C ARG A 76 -10.47 0.33 -4.78
N THR A 77 -11.28 1.09 -5.52
CA THR A 77 -12.68 1.37 -5.18
C THR A 77 -13.68 0.53 -5.97
N GLY A 78 -13.25 -0.14 -7.05
CA GLY A 78 -14.10 -1.01 -7.85
C GLY A 78 -14.47 -2.32 -7.16
N GLY A 79 -15.50 -3.01 -7.65
CA GLY A 79 -15.87 -4.35 -7.17
C GLY A 79 -14.75 -5.38 -7.37
N ILE A 80 -14.80 -6.48 -6.63
CA ILE A 80 -13.82 -7.57 -6.74
C ILE A 80 -14.12 -8.39 -8.00
N GLY A 81 -13.20 -8.34 -8.95
CA GLY A 81 -13.36 -9.02 -10.23
C GLY A 81 -13.06 -10.53 -10.15
N PRO A 82 -13.58 -11.36 -11.09
CA PRO A 82 -13.33 -12.79 -11.11
C PRO A 82 -11.84 -13.16 -11.20
N LYS A 83 -11.07 -12.44 -12.02
CA LYS A 83 -9.62 -12.64 -12.19
C LYS A 83 -8.84 -12.45 -10.89
N GLU A 84 -9.28 -11.52 -10.05
CA GLU A 84 -8.66 -11.25 -8.76
C GLU A 84 -8.94 -12.37 -7.77
N LEU A 85 -10.18 -12.87 -7.72
CA LEU A 85 -10.56 -14.02 -6.92
C LEU A 85 -9.76 -15.27 -7.32
N GLU A 86 -9.59 -15.54 -8.62
CA GLU A 86 -8.78 -16.66 -9.09
C GLU A 86 -7.31 -16.54 -8.64
N LYS A 87 -6.73 -15.34 -8.76
CA LYS A 87 -5.35 -15.09 -8.32
C LYS A 87 -5.17 -15.35 -6.83
N VAL A 88 -6.13 -14.87 -6.02
CA VAL A 88 -6.12 -15.06 -4.57
C VAL A 88 -6.29 -16.53 -4.19
N LYS A 89 -7.21 -17.26 -4.84
CA LYS A 89 -7.42 -18.70 -4.61
C LYS A 89 -6.16 -19.52 -4.93
N ARG A 90 -5.41 -19.16 -5.98
CA ARG A 90 -4.15 -19.83 -6.33
C ARG A 90 -3.03 -19.55 -5.33
N TRP A 91 -3.01 -18.34 -4.76
CA TRP A 91 -1.99 -17.89 -3.81
C TRP A 91 -2.24 -18.40 -2.38
N ALA A 92 -3.49 -18.31 -1.90
CA ALA A 92 -3.86 -18.62 -0.53
C ALA A 92 -3.74 -20.12 -0.24
N LYS A 93 -2.67 -20.50 0.45
CA LYS A 93 -2.37 -21.87 0.88
C LYS A 93 -2.11 -21.89 2.38
N PRO A 94 -2.33 -23.02 3.08
CA PRO A 94 -1.90 -23.18 4.47
C PRO A 94 -0.43 -22.79 4.64
N GLY A 95 -0.11 -22.08 5.73
CA GLY A 95 1.21 -21.52 6.03
C GLY A 95 1.52 -20.16 5.40
N GLN A 96 0.75 -19.69 4.42
CA GLN A 96 0.94 -18.36 3.84
C GLN A 96 0.64 -17.26 4.86
N THR A 97 1.47 -16.22 4.87
CA THR A 97 1.27 -15.07 5.76
C THR A 97 0.42 -14.02 5.05
N VAL A 98 -0.62 -13.56 5.74
CA VAL A 98 -1.53 -12.52 5.26
C VAL A 98 -1.64 -11.41 6.30
N ARG A 99 -1.86 -10.18 5.83
CA ARG A 99 -2.23 -9.06 6.69
C ARG A 99 -3.72 -8.90 6.69
N ILE A 100 -4.35 -9.10 7.84
CA ILE A 100 -5.80 -8.98 8.00
C ILE A 100 -6.13 -7.79 8.88
N TRP A 101 -7.34 -7.28 8.70
CA TRP A 101 -7.90 -6.26 9.58
C TRP A 101 -8.51 -6.93 10.80
N ASN A 102 -8.02 -6.59 11.99
CA ASN A 102 -8.56 -7.06 13.27
C ASN A 102 -9.37 -5.94 13.95
N PRO A 103 -10.71 -6.01 13.94
CA PRO A 103 -11.55 -5.00 14.56
C PRO A 103 -11.51 -5.04 16.10
N SER A 104 -11.06 -6.15 16.69
CA SER A 104 -10.95 -6.34 18.15
C SER A 104 -9.58 -5.94 18.71
N GLY A 105 -8.66 -5.46 17.87
CA GLY A 105 -7.41 -4.88 18.35
C GLY A 105 -7.70 -3.62 19.16
N THR A 106 -7.04 -3.46 20.30
CA THR A 106 -7.05 -2.17 21.02
C THR A 106 -6.64 -1.07 20.07
N LEU A 107 -7.50 -0.07 19.95
CA LEU A 107 -7.30 1.09 19.12
C LEU A 107 -7.70 2.31 19.88
N ASP A 108 -6.80 3.28 19.83
CA ASP A 108 -7.17 4.68 19.90
C ASP A 108 -8.06 4.93 18.66
N ASP A 109 -9.35 4.73 18.90
CA ASP A 109 -10.57 5.14 18.22
C ASP A 109 -10.58 5.23 16.66
N GLU A 110 -11.56 4.54 16.06
CA GLU A 110 -12.04 4.62 14.67
C GLU A 110 -11.42 3.73 13.57
N THR A 111 -10.24 3.10 13.74
CA THR A 111 -9.61 2.34 12.64
C THR A 111 -8.92 1.04 13.07
N GLY A 112 -9.65 -0.09 13.11
CA GLY A 112 -9.16 -1.49 13.29
C GLY A 112 -7.67 -1.81 12.97
N LYS A 113 -7.07 -2.77 13.69
CA LYS A 113 -5.62 -2.96 13.66
C LYS A 113 -5.23 -3.90 12.52
N ILE A 114 -4.24 -3.52 11.71
CA ILE A 114 -3.67 -4.45 10.73
C ILE A 114 -2.76 -5.44 11.44
N GLU A 115 -3.15 -6.71 11.47
CA GLU A 115 -2.41 -7.81 12.07
C GLU A 115 -1.81 -8.72 10.99
N LYS A 116 -0.63 -9.31 11.26
CA LYS A 116 -0.05 -10.36 10.42
C LYS A 116 -0.40 -11.71 11.02
N THR A 117 -1.00 -12.58 10.24
CA THR A 117 -1.32 -13.95 10.66
C THR A 117 -1.05 -14.93 9.53
N LYS A 118 -1.07 -16.24 9.81
CA LYS A 118 -0.92 -17.29 8.80
C LYS A 118 -2.26 -17.96 8.51
N ILE A 119 -2.39 -18.44 7.27
CA ILE A 119 -3.50 -19.30 6.88
C ILE A 119 -3.31 -20.67 7.54
N LYS A 120 -4.27 -21.06 8.39
CA LYS A 120 -4.32 -22.38 9.02
C LYS A 120 -4.97 -23.41 8.10
N ALA A 121 -6.10 -23.06 7.49
CA ALA A 121 -6.84 -23.95 6.60
C ALA A 121 -7.58 -23.17 5.50
N VAL A 122 -7.79 -23.83 4.37
CA VAL A 122 -8.50 -23.27 3.22
C VAL A 122 -9.69 -24.17 2.90
N TYR A 123 -10.88 -23.60 2.85
CA TYR A 123 -12.12 -24.26 2.48
C TYR A 123 -12.70 -23.65 1.19
N PRO A 124 -13.71 -24.28 0.56
CA PRO A 124 -14.29 -23.78 -0.68
C PRO A 124 -14.77 -22.32 -0.63
N HIS A 125 -15.30 -21.87 0.51
CA HIS A 125 -15.90 -20.53 0.66
C HIS A 125 -15.24 -19.63 1.71
N LEU A 126 -14.38 -20.17 2.56
CA LEU A 126 -13.74 -19.43 3.66
C LEU A 126 -12.31 -19.90 3.90
N VAL A 127 -11.50 -19.01 4.43
CA VAL A 127 -10.11 -19.24 4.84
C VAL A 127 -10.03 -19.01 6.34
N VAL A 128 -9.42 -19.94 7.07
CA VAL A 128 -9.23 -19.86 8.53
C VAL A 128 -7.78 -19.52 8.84
N PHE A 129 -7.57 -18.62 9.78
CA PHE A 129 -6.25 -18.17 10.21
C PHE A 129 -5.82 -18.80 11.54
N GLU A 130 -4.53 -18.71 11.86
CA GLU A 130 -3.97 -19.22 13.11
C GLU A 130 -4.53 -18.50 14.35
N ASN A 131 -4.92 -17.22 14.21
CA ASN A 131 -5.52 -16.44 15.31
C ASN A 131 -7.02 -16.78 15.55
N GLY A 132 -7.56 -17.81 14.90
CA GLY A 132 -8.94 -18.25 15.04
C GLY A 132 -9.96 -17.46 14.20
N GLN A 133 -9.56 -16.37 13.55
CA GLN A 133 -10.43 -15.62 12.65
C GLN A 133 -10.60 -16.35 11.31
N SER A 134 -11.63 -15.97 10.56
CA SER A 134 -11.86 -16.45 9.21
C SER A 134 -12.27 -15.32 8.26
N ALA A 135 -12.03 -15.52 6.97
CA ALA A 135 -12.38 -14.56 5.94
C ALA A 135 -12.87 -15.27 4.67
N THR A 136 -13.78 -14.63 3.96
CA THR A 136 -14.21 -15.06 2.62
C THR A 136 -13.16 -14.73 1.56
N TRP A 137 -13.25 -15.35 0.38
CA TRP A 137 -12.36 -15.03 -0.75
C TRP A 137 -12.36 -13.55 -1.14
N ALA A 138 -13.52 -12.91 -1.07
CA ALA A 138 -13.66 -11.47 -1.31
C ALA A 138 -12.88 -10.65 -0.27
N GLN A 139 -12.99 -11.00 1.01
CA GLN A 139 -12.24 -10.33 2.07
C GLN A 139 -10.72 -10.52 1.92
N ILE A 140 -10.26 -11.73 1.56
CA ILE A 140 -8.83 -11.95 1.27
C ILE A 140 -8.37 -11.09 0.10
N ALA A 141 -9.15 -11.03 -0.99
CA ALA A 141 -8.84 -10.18 -2.14
C ALA A 141 -8.70 -8.70 -1.73
N MET A 142 -9.62 -8.19 -0.91
CA MET A 142 -9.52 -6.84 -0.36
C MET A 142 -8.25 -6.62 0.46
N TYR A 143 -7.87 -7.57 1.31
CA TYR A 143 -6.61 -7.50 2.06
C TYR A 143 -5.38 -7.46 1.13
N CYS A 144 -5.43 -8.19 0.01
CA CYS A 144 -4.38 -8.26 -0.99
C CYS A 144 -4.27 -7.02 -1.90
N ARG A 145 -5.35 -6.24 -2.11
CA ARG A 145 -5.34 -5.01 -2.94
C ARG A 145 -4.48 -3.90 -2.38
N ASN A 146 -4.52 -3.72 -1.07
CA ASN A 146 -3.58 -2.83 -0.41
C ASN A 146 -2.21 -3.48 -0.54
N LYS A 147 -1.27 -2.87 -1.30
CA LYS A 147 0.13 -3.29 -1.59
C LYS A 147 1.02 -3.60 -0.36
N ARG A 148 0.41 -3.82 0.80
CA ARG A 148 0.96 -4.35 2.04
C ARG A 148 0.52 -5.81 2.31
N GLY A 149 -0.51 -6.34 1.64
CA GLY A 149 -1.14 -7.65 1.93
C GLY A 149 -0.44 -8.88 1.33
N PHE A 150 0.31 -8.72 0.24
CA PHE A 150 1.24 -9.75 -0.22
C PHE A 150 2.55 -9.60 0.56
N ILE A 151 2.79 -10.50 1.50
CA ILE A 151 4.13 -10.71 2.03
C ILE A 151 4.68 -11.89 1.23
N SER A 152 5.55 -11.58 0.27
CA SER A 152 6.40 -12.57 -0.41
C SER A 152 7.37 -13.20 0.56
#